data_AF-A0A9X6ZC58-F1
#
_entry.id   AF-A0A9X6ZC58-F1
#
_cell.length_a   1.000
_cell.length_b   1.000
_cell.length_c   1.000
_cell.angle_alpha   90.00
_cell.angle_beta   90.00
_cell.angle_gamma   90.00
#
_symmetry.space_group_name_H-M   'P 1'
#
loop_
_entity.id
_entity.type
_entity.pdbx_description
1 polymer ?
#
loop_
_entity_poly.entity_id
_entity_poly.type
_entity_poly.pdbx_seq_one_letter_code
_entity_poly.pdbx_strand_id
1 'polypeptide(L)'
;MIKVNGYLFWKEKLEIRKFTSNYESMLVVHKNPNESAPTLKNENTFTINKTATEIIELIDGTKTYGQVVSFLSLKYSEDPISIEKKLNAFLNNVSKVYNMNIGTQEEPINVPVNLIEEQTIYPKVASIEITNRCNVRCRHCYGDFGAVKPKVMSLDQIKSLLDDLNNIGVKLIELTGGDITVHPNLKEILLYALNLDFSQITLLTNGIALSDKVMDIIIKNKSKTFVQIDMHSLDDNYLTWFFKVPNTLHKIKNNIMKLAENDVRLRIATIVTHLNVHEVEDIAEWVHNLGIDSIGVSPVIPMGRALGCSDLYLNEEDVKTYGEALLKINKKYPKFVSLYEGARAEIRNCGAITSHIVIAPDGEIKMCTMHSLDDLKNSIGNVFEQNIKDIYDEKFKYINAFFNLQAPQMDSEECKECENKRFCSTCFLRSFIKAQEIGDKCKWFKNHVPEIIKEPLMVGQN
;
A
#
# COMPACT_ATOMS: atom_id res chain seq x y z
N MET A 1 -44.25 14.04 -7.50
CA MET A 1 -44.41 13.23 -8.73
C MET A 1 -43.62 13.92 -9.84
N ILE A 2 -42.72 13.20 -10.50
CA ILE A 2 -41.96 13.71 -11.65
C ILE A 2 -42.96 13.88 -12.80
N LYS A 3 -43.12 15.09 -13.34
CA LYS A 3 -43.96 15.31 -14.54
C LYS A 3 -43.24 14.71 -15.75
N VAL A 4 -43.88 13.78 -16.45
CA VAL A 4 -43.33 13.06 -17.62
C VAL A 4 -42.83 14.02 -18.72
N ASN A 5 -43.47 15.18 -18.86
CA ASN A 5 -43.15 16.18 -19.88
C ASN A 5 -42.27 17.33 -19.38
N GLY A 6 -41.87 17.33 -18.11
CA GLY A 6 -41.02 18.39 -17.55
C GLY A 6 -39.54 18.11 -17.80
N TYR A 7 -38.78 19.16 -18.09
CA TYR A 7 -37.31 19.11 -18.12
C TYR A 7 -36.77 18.86 -16.72
N LEU A 8 -35.90 17.87 -16.57
CA LEU A 8 -35.35 17.43 -15.28
C LEU A 8 -34.07 18.17 -14.97
N PHE A 9 -33.96 18.75 -13.77
CA PHE A 9 -32.73 19.38 -13.29
C PHE A 9 -32.47 19.05 -11.82
N TRP A 10 -31.21 19.14 -11.39
CA TRP A 10 -30.83 19.05 -9.98
C TRP A 10 -31.09 20.37 -9.26
N LYS A 11 -31.74 20.33 -8.09
CA LYS A 11 -31.99 21.53 -7.27
C LYS A 11 -30.73 22.04 -6.58
N GLU A 12 -29.81 21.13 -6.28
CA GLU A 12 -28.50 21.43 -5.72
C GLU A 12 -27.46 21.62 -6.82
N LYS A 13 -26.41 22.41 -6.53
CA LYS A 13 -25.24 22.47 -7.42
C LYS A 13 -24.44 21.19 -7.23
N LEU A 14 -24.27 20.42 -8.31
CA LEU A 14 -23.52 19.17 -8.30
C LEU A 14 -22.21 19.32 -9.06
N GLU A 15 -21.17 18.67 -8.54
CA GLU A 15 -19.90 18.48 -9.20
C GLU A 15 -19.53 17.00 -9.11
N ILE A 16 -19.19 16.38 -10.24
CA ILE A 16 -18.70 15.01 -10.27
C ILE A 16 -17.19 15.08 -10.41
N ARG A 17 -16.47 14.52 -9.43
CA ARG A 17 -15.02 14.36 -9.51
C ARG A 17 -14.69 12.93 -9.90
N LYS A 18 -14.02 12.78 -11.04
CA LYS A 18 -13.45 11.51 -11.47
C LYS A 18 -12.02 11.44 -10.97
N PHE A 19 -11.86 10.80 -9.82
CA PHE A 19 -10.57 10.44 -9.27
C PHE A 19 -9.99 9.27 -10.06
N THR A 20 -9.16 9.61 -11.05
CA THR A 20 -8.45 8.62 -11.86
C THR A 20 -7.13 8.33 -11.18
N SER A 21 -7.05 7.16 -10.53
CA SER A 21 -5.76 6.55 -10.22
C SER A 21 -5.35 5.66 -11.38
N ASN A 22 -4.09 5.25 -11.40
CA ASN A 22 -3.57 4.39 -12.47
C ASN A 22 -4.00 2.92 -12.34
N TYR A 23 -4.82 2.57 -11.34
CA TYR A 23 -5.34 1.21 -11.11
C TYR A 23 -6.86 1.14 -11.22
N GLU A 24 -7.54 2.20 -10.77
CA GLU A 24 -8.99 2.33 -10.78
C GLU A 24 -9.39 3.80 -10.94
N SER A 25 -10.52 4.04 -11.60
CA SER A 25 -11.19 5.33 -11.60
C SER A 25 -12.37 5.30 -10.63
N MET A 26 -12.39 6.21 -9.68
CA MET A 26 -13.50 6.41 -8.76
C MET A 26 -14.24 7.69 -9.13
N LEU A 27 -15.57 7.63 -9.21
CA LEU A 27 -16.42 8.79 -9.48
C LEU A 27 -17.11 9.18 -8.19
N VAL A 28 -16.99 10.44 -7.78
CA VAL A 28 -17.55 10.96 -6.52
C VAL A 28 -18.39 12.19 -6.84
N VAL A 29 -19.63 12.21 -6.33
CA VAL A 29 -20.52 13.36 -6.45
C VAL A 29 -20.34 14.27 -5.24
N HIS A 30 -20.15 15.56 -5.48
CA HIS A 30 -19.99 16.60 -4.47
C HIS A 30 -21.20 17.53 -4.51
N LYS A 31 -21.94 17.60 -3.40
CA LYS A 31 -23.14 18.45 -3.26
C LYS A 31 -22.77 19.82 -2.70
N ASN A 32 -23.20 20.90 -3.37
CA ASN A 32 -22.97 22.30 -3.00
C ASN A 32 -21.49 22.65 -2.77
N PRO A 33 -20.63 22.55 -3.80
CA PRO A 33 -19.21 22.88 -3.66
C PRO A 33 -19.02 24.38 -3.34
N ASN A 34 -18.58 24.68 -2.11
CA ASN A 34 -18.04 25.98 -1.68
C ASN A 34 -16.50 25.97 -1.71
N GLU A 35 -15.85 27.14 -1.67
CA GLU A 35 -14.42 27.43 -1.98
C GLU A 35 -13.31 26.63 -1.25
N SER A 36 -13.62 25.67 -0.37
CA SER A 36 -12.62 24.77 0.23
C SER A 36 -12.52 23.46 -0.53
N ALA A 37 -11.29 23.03 -0.85
CA ALA A 37 -11.02 21.79 -1.59
C ALA A 37 -11.68 20.58 -0.90
N PRO A 38 -12.56 19.85 -1.60
CA PRO A 38 -13.32 18.78 -0.98
C PRO A 38 -12.46 17.54 -0.73
N THR A 39 -12.63 16.93 0.43
CA THR A 39 -12.02 15.65 0.81
C THR A 39 -12.78 14.48 0.17
N LEU A 40 -12.10 13.34 -0.05
CA LEU A 40 -12.70 12.11 -0.62
C LEU A 40 -13.87 11.56 0.21
N LYS A 41 -13.97 11.96 1.49
CA LYS A 41 -15.07 11.63 2.41
C LYS A 41 -15.49 12.88 3.21
N ASN A 42 -16.72 13.32 2.99
CA ASN A 42 -17.47 14.28 3.81
C ASN A 42 -18.97 13.89 3.74
N GLU A 43 -19.83 14.43 4.60
CA GLU A 43 -21.30 14.23 4.59
C GLU A 43 -21.96 14.61 3.24
N ASN A 44 -21.24 15.31 2.36
CA ASN A 44 -21.69 15.75 1.05
C ASN A 44 -21.01 15.05 -0.14
N THR A 45 -20.24 13.97 0.08
CA THR A 45 -19.55 13.22 -0.99
C THR A 45 -19.93 11.74 -1.02
N PHE A 46 -20.22 11.20 -2.22
CA PHE A 46 -20.62 9.80 -2.39
C PHE A 46 -20.03 9.16 -3.65
N THR A 47 -19.54 7.92 -3.53
CA THR A 47 -19.01 7.16 -4.66
C THR A 47 -20.13 6.62 -5.55
N ILE A 48 -20.00 6.84 -6.86
CA ILE A 48 -20.95 6.39 -7.88
C ILE A 48 -20.24 5.56 -8.95
N ASN A 49 -21.00 4.74 -9.68
CA ASN A 49 -20.49 4.02 -10.85
C ASN A 49 -20.66 4.85 -12.13
N LYS A 50 -20.15 4.32 -13.25
CA LYS A 50 -20.22 4.99 -14.56
C LYS A 50 -21.66 5.26 -15.03
N THR A 51 -22.56 4.29 -14.86
CA THR A 51 -23.97 4.45 -15.26
C THR A 51 -24.67 5.53 -14.43
N ALA A 52 -24.43 5.57 -13.12
CA ALA A 52 -24.97 6.61 -12.25
C ALA A 52 -24.44 8.01 -12.63
N THR A 53 -23.18 8.12 -13.04
CA THR A 53 -22.59 9.37 -13.54
C THR A 53 -23.36 9.87 -14.75
N GLU A 54 -23.56 9.01 -15.75
CA GLU A 54 -24.27 9.37 -16.97
C GLU A 54 -25.73 9.80 -16.70
N ILE A 55 -26.43 9.11 -15.79
CA ILE A 55 -27.80 9.50 -15.41
C ILE A 55 -27.80 10.89 -14.76
N ILE A 56 -26.82 11.18 -13.89
CA ILE A 56 -26.71 12.48 -13.22
C ILE A 56 -26.42 13.59 -14.24
N GLU A 57 -25.52 13.37 -15.20
CA GLU A 57 -25.20 14.32 -16.27
C GLU A 57 -26.39 14.61 -17.20
N LEU A 58 -27.26 13.62 -17.43
CA LEU A 58 -28.46 13.79 -18.27
C LEU A 58 -29.56 14.65 -17.61
N ILE A 59 -29.48 14.90 -16.30
CA ILE A 59 -30.45 15.68 -15.51
C ILE A 59 -29.93 17.12 -15.34
N ASP A 60 -29.63 17.77 -16.46
CA ASP A 60 -29.03 19.11 -16.56
C ASP A 60 -30.06 20.22 -16.87
N GLY A 61 -31.34 19.90 -16.92
CA GLY A 61 -32.43 20.80 -17.30
C GLY A 61 -32.71 20.86 -18.80
N THR A 62 -31.97 20.14 -19.64
CA THR A 62 -32.10 20.18 -21.11
C THR A 62 -32.94 19.04 -21.68
N LYS A 63 -33.21 18.00 -20.88
CA LYS A 63 -33.96 16.80 -21.29
C LYS A 63 -35.15 16.56 -20.38
N THR A 64 -36.25 16.14 -20.98
CA THR A 64 -37.41 15.65 -20.24
C THR A 64 -37.17 14.22 -19.74
N TYR A 65 -37.99 13.78 -18.79
CA TYR A 65 -37.93 12.40 -18.28
C TYR A 65 -38.02 11.36 -19.41
N GLY A 66 -38.96 11.53 -20.34
CA GLY A 66 -39.10 10.64 -21.50
C GLY A 66 -37.87 10.63 -22.40
N GLN A 67 -37.23 11.78 -22.63
CA GLN A 67 -36.01 11.87 -23.43
C GLN A 67 -34.82 11.17 -22.75
N VAL A 68 -34.69 11.27 -21.42
CA VAL A 68 -33.66 10.53 -20.66
C VAL A 68 -33.88 9.02 -20.79
N VAL A 69 -35.12 8.54 -20.65
CA VAL A 69 -35.47 7.12 -20.85
C VAL A 69 -35.13 6.66 -22.26
N SER A 70 -35.52 7.42 -23.30
CA SER A 70 -35.21 7.09 -24.69
C SER A 70 -33.70 7.04 -24.96
N PHE A 71 -32.95 7.99 -24.41
CA PHE A 71 -31.49 8.03 -24.56
C PHE A 71 -30.82 6.79 -23.94
N LEU A 72 -31.19 6.46 -22.69
CA LEU A 72 -30.63 5.30 -21.99
C LEU A 72 -31.05 3.98 -22.65
N SER A 73 -32.29 3.86 -23.10
CA SER A 73 -32.80 2.70 -23.83
C SER A 73 -32.00 2.43 -25.11
N LEU A 74 -31.77 3.46 -25.92
CA LEU A 74 -30.97 3.35 -27.15
C LEU A 74 -29.51 2.99 -26.84
N LYS A 75 -28.89 3.66 -25.86
CA LYS A 75 -27.48 3.46 -25.54
C LYS A 75 -27.20 2.05 -25.00
N TYR A 76 -28.05 1.55 -24.11
CA TYR A 76 -27.86 0.25 -23.46
C TYR A 76 -28.57 -0.89 -24.18
N SER A 77 -29.23 -0.62 -25.31
CA SER A 77 -30.02 -1.62 -26.07
C SER A 77 -31.02 -2.37 -25.18
N GLU A 78 -31.69 -1.64 -24.30
CA GLU A 78 -32.62 -2.18 -23.32
C GLU A 78 -34.02 -1.57 -23.51
N ASP A 79 -35.06 -2.37 -23.28
CA ASP A 79 -36.45 -1.95 -23.41
C ASP A 79 -36.78 -0.71 -22.53
N PRO A 80 -37.50 0.30 -23.08
CA PRO A 80 -37.83 1.53 -22.36
C PRO A 80 -38.55 1.33 -21.02
N ILE A 81 -39.43 0.31 -20.89
CA ILE A 81 -40.18 0.06 -19.66
C ILE A 81 -39.23 -0.42 -18.56
N SER A 82 -38.26 -1.26 -18.91
CA SER A 82 -37.22 -1.71 -17.98
C SER A 82 -36.32 -0.55 -17.54
N ILE A 83 -35.89 0.29 -18.48
CA ILE A 83 -35.11 1.51 -18.18
C ILE A 83 -35.89 2.45 -17.26
N GLU A 84 -37.18 2.68 -17.52
CA GLU A 84 -38.04 3.54 -16.70
C GLU A 84 -38.10 3.05 -15.25
N LYS A 85 -38.25 1.73 -15.04
CA LYS A 85 -38.25 1.12 -13.71
C LYS A 85 -36.91 1.31 -12.99
N LYS A 86 -35.79 1.07 -13.68
CA LYS A 86 -34.43 1.23 -13.13
C LYS A 86 -34.12 2.70 -12.82
N LEU A 87 -34.47 3.60 -13.72
CA LEU A 87 -34.30 5.04 -13.55
C LEU A 87 -35.11 5.54 -12.36
N ASN A 88 -36.39 5.18 -12.26
CA ASN A 88 -37.21 5.54 -11.10
C ASN A 88 -36.64 5.01 -9.78
N ALA A 89 -36.15 3.77 -9.75
CA ALA A 89 -35.50 3.22 -8.57
C ALA A 89 -34.25 4.02 -8.19
N PHE A 90 -33.41 4.37 -9.18
CA PHE A 90 -32.22 5.18 -8.98
C PHE A 90 -32.56 6.57 -8.44
N LEU A 91 -33.45 7.32 -9.10
CA LEU A 91 -33.85 8.69 -8.72
C LEU A 91 -34.46 8.74 -7.31
N ASN A 92 -35.28 7.74 -6.96
CA ASN A 92 -35.82 7.63 -5.60
C ASN A 92 -34.72 7.34 -4.57
N ASN A 93 -33.75 6.51 -4.91
CA ASN A 93 -32.66 6.17 -4.01
C ASN A 93 -31.76 7.37 -3.74
N VAL A 94 -31.35 8.11 -4.79
CA VAL A 94 -30.51 9.31 -4.61
C VAL A 94 -31.20 10.42 -3.83
N SER A 95 -32.52 10.60 -3.99
CA SER A 95 -33.28 11.55 -3.18
C SER A 95 -33.41 11.12 -1.71
N LYS A 96 -33.71 9.84 -1.45
CA LYS A 96 -33.92 9.34 -0.08
C LYS A 96 -32.63 9.16 0.72
N VAL A 97 -31.59 8.61 0.10
CA VAL A 97 -30.37 8.20 0.80
C VAL A 97 -29.33 9.32 0.81
N TYR A 98 -29.19 10.05 -0.30
CA TYR A 98 -28.14 11.08 -0.44
C TYR A 98 -28.68 12.52 -0.35
N ASN A 99 -30.01 12.66 -0.18
CA ASN A 99 -30.69 13.96 -0.11
C ASN A 99 -30.30 14.87 -1.30
N MET A 100 -30.35 14.30 -2.51
CA MET A 100 -30.19 14.99 -3.79
C MET A 100 -31.56 15.13 -4.46
N ASN A 101 -32.04 16.36 -4.65
CA ASN A 101 -33.41 16.63 -5.04
C ASN A 101 -33.52 17.02 -6.51
N ILE A 102 -34.55 16.48 -7.16
CA ILE A 102 -34.80 16.72 -8.59
C ILE A 102 -35.96 17.72 -8.72
N GLY A 103 -35.75 18.72 -9.57
CA GLY A 103 -36.76 19.67 -10.02
C GLY A 103 -37.30 19.30 -11.39
N THR A 104 -38.49 19.81 -11.71
CA THR A 104 -39.08 19.74 -13.06
C THR A 104 -39.59 21.10 -13.47
N GLN A 105 -39.43 21.47 -14.73
CA GLN A 105 -39.92 22.74 -15.28
C GLN A 105 -40.38 22.60 -16.73
N GLU A 106 -41.08 23.62 -17.23
CA GLU A 106 -41.75 23.57 -18.55
C GLU A 106 -40.84 23.96 -19.71
N GLU A 107 -39.92 24.90 -19.49
CA GLU A 107 -38.93 25.33 -20.47
C GLU A 107 -37.56 24.70 -20.17
N PRO A 108 -36.67 24.49 -21.15
CA PRO A 108 -35.33 23.99 -20.89
C PRO A 108 -34.46 25.03 -20.18
N ILE A 109 -33.69 24.60 -19.17
CA ILE A 109 -32.57 25.37 -18.60
C ILE A 109 -31.29 24.58 -18.75
N ASN A 110 -30.15 25.25 -18.61
CA ASN A 110 -28.87 24.58 -18.50
C ASN A 110 -28.30 24.77 -17.09
N VAL A 111 -28.41 23.73 -16.28
CA VAL A 111 -27.75 23.59 -14.97
C VAL A 111 -26.73 22.48 -15.12
N PRO A 112 -25.55 22.78 -15.71
CA PRO A 112 -24.59 21.75 -16.04
C PRO A 112 -24.05 21.10 -14.76
N VAL A 113 -23.94 19.78 -14.78
CA VAL A 113 -23.15 19.04 -13.79
C VAL A 113 -21.72 19.00 -14.31
N ASN A 114 -20.79 19.64 -13.59
CA ASN A 114 -19.40 19.66 -14.00
C ASN A 114 -18.73 18.32 -13.70
N LEU A 115 -18.15 17.69 -14.72
CA LEU A 115 -17.22 16.58 -14.55
C LEU A 115 -15.79 17.13 -14.48
N ILE A 116 -15.15 16.97 -13.32
CA ILE A 116 -13.75 17.31 -13.12
C ILE A 116 -12.95 16.01 -13.10
N GLU A 117 -12.01 15.86 -14.03
CA GLU A 117 -11.04 14.76 -13.95
C GLU A 117 -9.91 15.15 -13.00
N GLU A 118 -9.78 14.41 -11.90
CA GLU A 118 -8.69 14.58 -10.94
C GLU A 118 -7.81 13.34 -10.97
N GLN A 119 -6.53 13.54 -11.24
CA GLN A 119 -5.56 12.45 -11.13
C GLN A 119 -5.16 12.32 -9.66
N THR A 120 -5.61 11.27 -8.96
CA THR A 120 -5.21 11.05 -7.56
C THR A 120 -3.85 10.39 -7.51
N ILE A 121 -2.92 11.03 -6.80
CA ILE A 121 -1.60 10.49 -6.48
C ILE A 121 -1.54 9.87 -5.07
N TYR A 122 -2.67 9.83 -4.36
CA TYR A 122 -2.73 9.31 -3.01
C TYR A 122 -2.46 7.80 -2.96
N PRO A 123 -1.74 7.32 -1.93
CA PRO A 123 -1.38 5.91 -1.78
C PRO A 123 -2.62 5.06 -1.50
N LYS A 124 -2.55 3.79 -1.91
CA LYS A 124 -3.54 2.76 -1.55
C LYS A 124 -3.10 1.92 -0.37
N VAL A 125 -1.79 1.84 -0.17
CA VAL A 125 -1.13 1.07 0.88
C VAL A 125 -0.30 2.02 1.73
N ALA A 126 -0.38 1.90 3.05
CA ALA A 126 0.47 2.63 3.99
C ALA A 126 1.12 1.69 5.00
N SER A 127 2.45 1.61 5.02
CA SER A 127 3.16 0.96 6.13
C SER A 127 3.48 1.99 7.20
N ILE A 128 3.07 1.71 8.43
CA ILE A 128 3.24 2.59 9.58
C ILE A 128 4.21 1.91 10.54
N GLU A 129 5.39 2.51 10.68
CA GLU A 129 6.39 2.09 11.67
C GLU A 129 6.00 2.69 13.02
N ILE A 130 5.12 2.00 13.75
CA ILE A 130 4.59 2.51 15.03
C ILE A 130 5.68 2.64 16.10
N THR A 131 6.80 1.93 15.94
CA THR A 131 7.98 2.04 16.78
C THR A 131 9.24 1.51 16.10
N ASN A 132 10.42 2.02 16.44
CA ASN A 132 11.71 1.39 16.11
C ASN A 132 12.23 0.46 17.23
N ARG A 133 11.45 0.23 18.31
CA ARG A 133 11.75 -0.76 19.35
C ARG A 133 11.56 -2.16 18.81
N CYS A 134 12.44 -3.06 19.20
CA CYS A 134 12.32 -4.48 18.90
C CYS A 134 12.81 -5.30 20.10
N ASN A 135 12.20 -6.47 20.31
CA ASN A 135 12.60 -7.46 21.32
C ASN A 135 13.74 -8.38 20.84
N VAL A 136 14.22 -8.22 19.61
CA VAL A 136 15.38 -8.91 19.04
C VAL A 136 16.30 -7.92 18.34
N ARG A 137 17.54 -8.33 18.06
CA ARG A 137 18.54 -7.51 17.35
C ARG A 137 19.07 -8.27 16.14
N CYS A 138 18.17 -8.57 15.20
CA CYS A 138 18.45 -9.39 14.01
C CYS A 138 19.69 -8.89 13.26
N ARG A 139 20.61 -9.80 12.90
CA ARG A 139 21.86 -9.45 12.19
C ARG A 139 21.64 -8.76 10.84
N HIS A 140 20.53 -9.06 10.15
CA HIS A 140 20.27 -8.55 8.81
C HIS A 140 19.54 -7.19 8.75
N CYS A 141 19.06 -6.68 9.89
CA CYS A 141 18.04 -5.63 9.90
C CYS A 141 18.51 -4.35 9.18
N TYR A 142 17.79 -3.97 8.14
CA TYR A 142 18.05 -2.76 7.36
C TYR A 142 17.82 -1.48 8.18
N GLY A 143 16.85 -1.47 9.09
CA GLY A 143 16.45 -0.27 9.83
C GLY A 143 17.20 -0.04 11.14
N ASP A 144 18.23 -0.86 11.42
CA ASP A 144 18.94 -0.95 12.70
C ASP A 144 17.99 -0.89 13.93
N PHE A 145 16.80 -1.48 13.82
CA PHE A 145 15.79 -1.43 14.88
C PHE A 145 16.29 -2.10 16.17
N GLY A 146 15.81 -1.60 17.32
CA GLY A 146 16.36 -1.98 18.63
C GLY A 146 17.63 -1.22 19.03
N ALA A 147 17.86 -0.02 18.46
CA ALA A 147 18.97 0.87 18.79
C ALA A 147 18.74 1.71 20.08
N VAL A 148 19.80 2.40 20.52
CA VAL A 148 19.96 3.05 21.85
C VAL A 148 18.92 4.15 22.15
N LYS A 149 18.22 4.68 21.15
CA LYS A 149 17.20 5.74 21.31
C LYS A 149 15.90 5.36 20.61
N PRO A 150 15.02 4.62 21.30
CA PRO A 150 13.78 4.21 20.69
C PRO A 150 12.78 5.36 20.52
N LYS A 151 12.18 5.44 19.35
CA LYS A 151 11.01 6.24 19.01
C LYS A 151 9.78 5.34 19.00
N VAL A 152 8.71 5.81 19.63
CA VAL A 152 7.44 5.11 19.77
C VAL A 152 6.37 6.16 19.51
N MET A 153 5.51 5.93 18.51
CA MET A 153 4.38 6.82 18.28
C MET A 153 3.41 6.71 19.47
N SER A 154 2.86 7.82 19.93
CA SER A 154 1.77 7.78 20.90
C SER A 154 0.49 7.21 20.27
N LEU A 155 -0.42 6.70 21.11
CA LEU A 155 -1.72 6.23 20.64
C LEU A 155 -2.48 7.31 19.88
N ASP A 156 -2.43 8.57 20.34
CA ASP A 156 -3.15 9.68 19.73
C ASP A 156 -2.56 10.07 18.36
N GLN A 157 -1.23 10.08 18.23
CA GLN A 157 -0.56 10.26 16.93
C GLN A 157 -0.99 9.19 15.93
N ILE A 158 -1.03 7.92 16.35
CA ILE A 158 -1.44 6.82 15.47
C ILE A 158 -2.90 6.95 15.07
N LYS A 159 -3.81 7.28 16.00
CA LYS A 159 -5.24 7.49 15.68
C LYS A 159 -5.43 8.60 14.66
N SER A 160 -4.82 9.77 14.90
CA SER A 160 -4.88 10.90 13.98
C SER A 160 -4.37 10.51 12.58
N LEU A 161 -3.23 9.80 12.53
CA LEU A 161 -2.68 9.34 11.27
C LEU A 161 -3.60 8.33 10.56
N LEU A 162 -4.20 7.39 11.29
CA LEU A 162 -5.14 6.43 10.70
C LEU A 162 -6.40 7.12 10.14
N ASP A 163 -6.90 8.16 10.81
CA ASP A 163 -8.00 8.97 10.30
C ASP A 163 -7.61 9.68 9.01
N ASP A 164 -6.43 10.30 8.97
CA ASP A 164 -5.89 10.98 7.79
C ASP A 164 -5.74 10.02 6.59
N LEU A 165 -5.14 8.85 6.81
CA LEU A 165 -4.99 7.81 5.79
C LEU A 165 -6.35 7.34 5.27
N ASN A 166 -7.30 7.09 6.17
CA ASN A 166 -8.66 6.70 5.81
C ASN A 166 -9.39 7.79 5.01
N ASN A 167 -9.16 9.07 5.33
CA ASN A 167 -9.76 10.23 4.67
C ASN A 167 -9.23 10.44 3.24
N ILE A 168 -7.95 10.14 2.98
CA ILE A 168 -7.38 10.17 1.62
C ILE A 168 -7.62 8.88 0.83
N GLY A 169 -8.36 7.92 1.40
CA GLY A 169 -8.80 6.72 0.69
C GLY A 169 -7.77 5.58 0.64
N VAL A 170 -6.82 5.54 1.57
CA VAL A 170 -5.97 4.36 1.80
C VAL A 170 -6.86 3.17 2.14
N LYS A 171 -6.55 2.00 1.58
CA LYS A 171 -7.36 0.78 1.74
C LYS A 171 -6.65 -0.27 2.56
N LEU A 172 -5.33 -0.37 2.44
CA LEU A 172 -4.52 -1.31 3.19
C LEU A 172 -3.57 -0.54 4.10
N ILE A 173 -3.53 -0.92 5.37
CA ILE A 173 -2.48 -0.47 6.28
C ILE A 173 -1.61 -1.66 6.69
N GLU A 174 -0.32 -1.41 6.88
CA GLU A 174 0.63 -2.37 7.44
C GLU A 174 1.20 -1.80 8.73
N LEU A 175 0.92 -2.43 9.86
CA LEU A 175 1.55 -2.08 11.14
C LEU A 175 2.89 -2.81 11.21
N THR A 176 3.98 -2.05 11.32
CA THR A 176 5.36 -2.55 11.27
C THR A 176 6.29 -1.68 12.12
N GLY A 177 7.60 -1.75 11.87
CA GLY A 177 8.66 -1.02 12.58
C GLY A 177 9.75 -1.98 13.04
N GLY A 178 10.18 -1.85 14.29
CA GLY A 178 11.04 -2.85 14.91
C GLY A 178 10.29 -4.16 15.17
N ASP A 179 9.39 -4.17 16.14
CA ASP A 179 8.34 -5.18 16.22
C ASP A 179 7.08 -4.58 16.83
N ILE A 180 5.92 -4.82 16.23
CA ILE A 180 4.67 -4.21 16.70
C ILE A 180 4.25 -4.70 18.10
N THR A 181 4.64 -5.92 18.48
CA THR A 181 4.21 -6.57 19.73
C THR A 181 4.86 -5.96 20.96
N VAL A 182 5.94 -5.18 20.80
CA VAL A 182 6.55 -4.41 21.89
C VAL A 182 5.92 -3.03 22.09
N HIS A 183 4.94 -2.65 21.24
CA HIS A 183 4.22 -1.39 21.40
C HIS A 183 3.19 -1.51 22.55
N PRO A 184 3.24 -0.63 23.58
CA PRO A 184 2.40 -0.76 24.78
C PRO A 184 0.89 -0.70 24.49
N ASN A 185 0.49 -0.02 23.41
CA ASN A 185 -0.90 0.16 22.99
C ASN A 185 -1.30 -0.62 21.73
N LEU A 186 -0.57 -1.70 21.36
CA LEU A 186 -0.87 -2.45 20.11
C LEU A 186 -2.35 -2.87 20.04
N LYS A 187 -2.92 -3.30 21.18
CA LYS A 187 -4.32 -3.70 21.27
C LYS A 187 -5.27 -2.56 20.87
N GLU A 188 -5.08 -1.39 21.47
CA GLU A 188 -5.92 -0.21 21.23
C GLU A 188 -5.76 0.30 19.80
N ILE A 189 -4.53 0.27 19.26
CA ILE A 189 -4.25 0.62 17.85
C ILE A 189 -5.02 -0.29 16.90
N LEU A 190 -4.92 -1.62 17.10
CA LEU A 190 -5.58 -2.59 16.25
C LEU A 190 -7.09 -2.45 16.28
N LEU A 191 -7.69 -2.27 17.47
CA LEU A 191 -9.12 -2.03 17.61
C LEU A 191 -9.58 -0.74 16.93
N TYR A 192 -8.77 0.33 17.02
CA TYR A 192 -9.08 1.58 16.34
C TYR A 192 -9.07 1.43 14.83
N ALA A 193 -7.99 0.85 14.28
CA ALA A 193 -7.88 0.60 12.85
C ALA A 193 -9.02 -0.28 12.30
N LEU A 194 -9.47 -1.29 13.06
CA LEU A 194 -10.58 -2.17 12.68
C LEU A 194 -11.93 -1.45 12.59
N ASN A 195 -12.11 -0.34 13.31
CA ASN A 195 -13.30 0.50 13.27
C ASN A 195 -13.31 1.47 12.08
N LEU A 196 -12.20 1.60 11.36
CA LEU A 196 -12.09 2.41 10.15
C LEU A 196 -12.39 1.58 8.89
N ASP A 197 -12.50 2.28 7.75
CA ASP A 197 -12.88 1.70 6.45
C ASP A 197 -11.68 1.18 5.65
N PHE A 198 -10.72 0.56 6.36
CA PHE A 198 -9.66 -0.21 5.73
C PHE A 198 -10.19 -1.57 5.30
N SER A 199 -9.87 -1.97 4.07
CA SER A 199 -10.19 -3.30 3.56
C SER A 199 -9.29 -4.37 4.17
N GLN A 200 -8.06 -4.00 4.54
CA GLN A 200 -7.12 -4.91 5.18
C GLN A 200 -6.19 -4.20 6.17
N ILE A 201 -5.96 -4.84 7.31
CA ILE A 201 -4.95 -4.48 8.30
C ILE A 201 -3.93 -5.60 8.34
N THR A 202 -2.73 -5.30 7.88
CA THR A 202 -1.61 -6.23 7.85
C THR A 202 -0.74 -6.01 9.10
N LEU A 203 -0.40 -7.08 9.80
CA LEU A 203 0.48 -7.06 10.98
C LEU A 203 1.80 -7.73 10.63
N LEU A 204 2.92 -7.01 10.73
CA LEU A 204 4.26 -7.56 10.53
C LEU A 204 4.94 -7.74 11.89
N THR A 205 5.37 -8.96 12.20
CA THR A 205 6.00 -9.28 13.48
C THR A 205 7.02 -10.43 13.37
N ASN A 206 8.00 -10.43 14.26
CA ASN A 206 8.87 -11.59 14.51
C ASN A 206 8.15 -12.75 15.23
N GLY A 207 6.90 -12.56 15.68
CA GLY A 207 6.06 -13.61 16.23
C GLY A 207 6.44 -14.07 17.64
N ILE A 208 7.42 -13.46 18.31
CA ILE A 208 7.91 -13.94 19.62
C ILE A 208 7.03 -13.48 20.79
N ALA A 209 6.61 -12.21 20.78
CA ALA A 209 5.90 -11.57 21.91
C ALA A 209 4.42 -11.28 21.61
N LEU A 210 3.82 -12.06 20.69
CA LEU A 210 2.41 -11.95 20.38
C LEU A 210 1.57 -12.42 21.58
N SER A 211 0.81 -11.50 22.19
CA SER A 211 -0.03 -11.82 23.35
C SER A 211 -1.35 -12.48 22.94
N ASP A 212 -1.93 -13.31 23.83
CA ASP A 212 -3.24 -13.93 23.60
C ASP A 212 -4.34 -12.90 23.28
N LYS A 213 -4.34 -11.76 23.98
CA LYS A 213 -5.32 -10.69 23.73
C LYS A 213 -5.25 -10.13 22.30
N VAL A 214 -4.05 -10.02 21.73
CA VAL A 214 -3.87 -9.56 20.35
C VAL A 214 -4.26 -10.66 19.38
N MET A 215 -3.88 -11.92 19.65
CA MET A 215 -4.31 -13.07 18.86
C MET A 215 -5.83 -13.18 18.78
N ASP A 216 -6.54 -13.03 19.90
CA ASP A 216 -8.01 -13.11 19.94
C ASP A 216 -8.66 -12.04 19.05
N ILE A 217 -8.08 -10.83 19.02
CA ILE A 217 -8.56 -9.75 18.14
C ILE A 217 -8.31 -10.10 16.67
N ILE A 218 -7.14 -10.63 16.34
CA ILE A 218 -6.82 -11.07 14.97
C ILE A 218 -7.79 -12.15 14.53
N ILE A 219 -7.96 -13.21 15.33
CA ILE A 219 -8.84 -14.35 15.03
C ILE A 219 -10.29 -13.89 14.84
N LYS A 220 -10.80 -13.06 15.74
CA LYS A 220 -12.17 -12.51 15.65
C LYS A 220 -12.40 -11.67 14.39
N ASN A 221 -11.35 -11.06 13.85
CA ASN A 221 -11.41 -10.15 12.70
C ASN A 221 -10.67 -10.69 11.48
N LYS A 222 -10.54 -12.03 11.35
CA LYS A 222 -9.72 -12.69 10.30
C LYS A 222 -10.05 -12.31 8.86
N SER A 223 -11.27 -11.83 8.59
CA SER A 223 -11.67 -11.32 7.27
C SER A 223 -11.01 -9.99 6.89
N LYS A 224 -10.65 -9.16 7.88
CA LYS A 224 -9.97 -7.87 7.69
C LYS A 224 -8.48 -7.93 8.02
N THR A 225 -8.01 -8.92 8.77
CA THR A 225 -6.60 -9.01 9.15
C THR A 225 -5.79 -9.90 8.21
N PHE A 226 -4.51 -9.59 8.10
CA PHE A 226 -3.48 -10.42 7.49
C PHE A 226 -2.24 -10.37 8.38
N VAL A 227 -1.57 -11.49 8.65
CA VAL A 227 -0.39 -11.49 9.53
C VAL A 227 0.81 -12.05 8.79
N GLN A 228 1.89 -11.29 8.76
CA GLN A 228 3.20 -11.78 8.36
C GLN A 228 4.02 -12.09 9.61
N ILE A 229 4.53 -13.32 9.69
CA ILE A 229 5.42 -13.74 10.78
C ILE A 229 6.80 -14.08 10.19
N ASP A 230 7.84 -13.48 10.76
CA ASP A 230 9.22 -13.76 10.38
C ASP A 230 9.68 -15.06 11.04
N MET A 231 10.02 -16.07 10.22
CA MET A 231 10.62 -17.32 10.65
C MET A 231 11.71 -17.71 9.66
N HIS A 232 12.94 -17.80 10.14
CA HIS A 232 14.11 -17.88 9.27
C HIS A 232 14.81 -19.24 9.28
N SER A 233 14.47 -20.14 10.20
CA SER A 233 15.08 -21.47 10.31
C SER A 233 14.20 -22.37 11.16
N LEU A 234 14.35 -23.69 10.99
CA LEU A 234 13.78 -24.72 11.88
C LEU A 234 14.77 -25.14 12.97
N ASP A 235 15.94 -24.48 13.07
CA ASP A 235 16.96 -24.65 14.10
C ASP A 235 17.00 -23.44 15.06
N ASP A 236 16.85 -23.71 16.37
CA ASP A 236 16.92 -22.67 17.40
C ASP A 236 18.34 -22.11 17.60
N ASN A 237 19.40 -22.87 17.27
CA ASN A 237 20.77 -22.36 17.30
C ASN A 237 20.99 -21.30 16.22
N TYR A 238 20.48 -21.55 15.01
CA TYR A 238 20.47 -20.54 13.94
C TYR A 238 19.70 -19.30 14.39
N LEU A 239 18.47 -19.47 14.92
CA LEU A 239 17.67 -18.33 15.36
C LEU A 239 18.34 -17.55 16.50
N THR A 240 19.02 -18.23 17.42
CA THR A 240 19.82 -17.58 18.47
C THR A 240 20.94 -16.72 17.88
N TRP A 241 21.69 -17.27 16.92
CA TRP A 241 22.75 -16.54 16.22
C TRP A 241 22.19 -15.34 15.44
N PHE A 242 21.03 -15.51 14.80
CA PHE A 242 20.40 -14.53 13.91
C PHE A 242 19.69 -13.41 14.68
N PHE A 243 18.82 -13.73 15.63
CA PHE A 243 18.03 -12.80 16.44
C PHE A 243 18.78 -12.21 17.63
N LYS A 244 19.88 -12.84 18.06
CA LYS A 244 20.61 -12.52 19.31
C LYS A 244 19.81 -12.76 20.58
N VAL A 245 18.80 -13.64 20.50
CA VAL A 245 17.96 -14.05 21.63
C VAL A 245 17.75 -15.56 21.53
N PRO A 246 18.01 -16.35 22.59
CA PRO A 246 17.86 -17.80 22.54
C PRO A 246 16.41 -18.26 22.75
N ASN A 247 16.12 -19.51 22.39
CA ASN A 247 14.85 -20.20 22.67
C ASN A 247 13.62 -19.48 22.09
N THR A 248 13.72 -19.05 20.83
CA THR A 248 12.63 -18.31 20.15
C THR A 248 11.78 -19.20 19.25
N LEU A 249 12.33 -20.31 18.73
CA LEU A 249 11.68 -21.13 17.71
C LEU A 249 10.32 -21.66 18.17
N HIS A 250 10.26 -22.23 19.38
CA HIS A 250 9.02 -22.82 19.90
C HIS A 250 7.89 -21.79 20.01
N LYS A 251 8.18 -20.54 20.42
CA LYS A 251 7.18 -19.47 20.53
C LYS A 251 6.64 -19.08 19.16
N ILE A 252 7.55 -18.89 18.20
CA ILE A 252 7.21 -18.52 16.82
C ILE A 252 6.33 -19.62 16.20
N LYS A 253 6.77 -20.89 16.27
CA LYS A 253 6.00 -22.02 15.74
C LYS A 253 4.62 -22.14 16.40
N ASN A 254 4.53 -22.03 17.73
CA ASN A 254 3.27 -22.12 18.45
C ASN A 254 2.29 -21.01 18.03
N ASN A 255 2.78 -19.78 17.86
CA ASN A 255 1.95 -18.65 17.43
C ASN A 255 1.50 -18.81 15.97
N ILE A 256 2.37 -19.30 15.07
CA ILE A 256 2.01 -19.61 13.68
C ILE A 256 0.92 -20.70 13.65
N MET A 257 1.12 -21.82 14.35
CA MET A 257 0.17 -22.93 14.38
C MET A 257 -1.20 -22.48 14.92
N LYS A 258 -1.23 -21.74 16.03
CA LYS A 258 -2.47 -21.24 16.62
C LYS A 258 -3.25 -20.33 15.67
N LEU A 259 -2.58 -19.45 14.92
CA LEU A 259 -3.23 -18.59 13.93
C LEU A 259 -3.72 -19.39 12.71
N ALA A 260 -2.92 -20.35 12.24
CA ALA A 260 -3.27 -21.22 11.12
C ALA A 260 -4.48 -22.11 11.42
N GLU A 261 -4.53 -22.72 12.61
CA GLU A 261 -5.66 -23.53 13.11
C GLU A 261 -6.98 -22.75 13.20
N ASN A 262 -6.92 -21.41 13.19
CA ASN A 262 -8.09 -20.52 13.22
C ASN A 262 -8.41 -19.87 11.86
N ASP A 263 -7.80 -20.35 10.77
CA ASP A 263 -7.90 -19.85 9.39
C ASP A 263 -7.57 -18.36 9.25
N VAL A 264 -6.63 -17.84 10.04
CA VAL A 264 -6.12 -16.49 9.83
C VAL A 264 -5.31 -16.48 8.54
N ARG A 265 -5.48 -15.43 7.71
CA ARG A 265 -4.63 -15.26 6.52
C ARG A 265 -3.20 -14.92 6.94
N LEU A 266 -2.27 -15.82 6.62
CA LEU A 266 -0.87 -15.75 7.03
C LEU A 266 0.08 -15.67 5.84
N ARG A 267 1.25 -15.05 6.09
CA ARG A 267 2.45 -15.22 5.28
C ARG A 267 3.65 -15.43 6.20
N ILE A 268 4.48 -16.41 5.88
CA ILE A 268 5.74 -16.60 6.59
C ILE A 268 6.87 -15.95 5.78
N ALA A 269 7.71 -15.14 6.44
CA ALA A 269 8.83 -14.48 5.80
C ALA A 269 10.17 -15.06 6.27
N THR A 270 10.98 -15.49 5.31
CA THR A 270 12.27 -16.14 5.50
C THR A 270 13.36 -15.34 4.82
N ILE A 271 14.32 -14.88 5.62
CA ILE A 271 15.55 -14.26 5.15
C ILE A 271 16.61 -15.34 5.02
N VAL A 272 17.19 -15.46 3.83
CA VAL A 272 18.14 -16.51 3.48
C VAL A 272 19.57 -15.99 3.58
N THR A 273 20.39 -16.79 4.24
CA THR A 273 21.82 -16.62 4.51
C THR A 273 22.55 -17.88 4.10
N HIS A 274 23.89 -17.82 4.04
CA HIS A 274 24.72 -19.01 3.83
C HIS A 274 24.39 -20.15 4.81
N LEU A 275 24.00 -19.82 6.05
CA LEU A 275 23.78 -20.80 7.11
C LEU A 275 22.40 -21.49 7.11
N ASN A 276 21.40 -21.02 6.35
CA ASN A 276 20.05 -21.63 6.30
C ASN A 276 19.52 -21.89 4.89
N VAL A 277 20.30 -21.62 3.84
CA VAL A 277 19.85 -21.82 2.45
C VAL A 277 19.38 -23.25 2.16
N HIS A 278 19.95 -24.22 2.86
CA HIS A 278 19.58 -25.63 2.75
C HIS A 278 18.22 -25.97 3.38
N GLU A 279 17.71 -25.15 4.29
CA GLU A 279 16.41 -25.36 4.97
C GLU A 279 15.22 -24.76 4.22
N VAL A 280 15.45 -24.01 3.13
CA VAL A 280 14.37 -23.26 2.43
C VAL A 280 13.22 -24.17 1.97
N GLU A 281 13.54 -25.37 1.48
CA GLU A 281 12.55 -26.37 1.06
C GLU A 281 11.76 -26.92 2.27
N ASP A 282 12.45 -27.24 3.37
CA ASP A 282 11.83 -27.79 4.60
C ASP A 282 10.93 -26.77 5.30
N ILE A 283 11.36 -25.49 5.36
CA ILE A 283 10.54 -24.40 5.88
C ILE A 283 9.27 -24.26 5.03
N ALA A 284 9.41 -24.24 3.71
CA ALA A 284 8.28 -24.11 2.79
C ALA A 284 7.30 -25.28 2.96
N GLU A 285 7.78 -26.52 3.05
CA GLU A 285 6.94 -27.69 3.30
C GLU A 285 6.23 -27.62 4.65
N TRP A 286 6.92 -27.22 5.72
CA TRP A 286 6.31 -27.05 7.04
C TRP A 286 5.19 -26.00 7.00
N VAL A 287 5.42 -24.85 6.38
CA VAL A 287 4.42 -23.78 6.24
C VAL A 287 3.21 -24.25 5.43
N HIS A 288 3.44 -24.91 4.30
CA HIS A 288 2.37 -25.43 3.44
C HIS A 288 1.51 -26.48 4.17
N ASN A 289 2.14 -27.37 4.95
CA ASN A 289 1.42 -28.41 5.71
C ASN A 289 0.51 -27.85 6.81
N LEU A 290 0.69 -26.59 7.22
CA LEU A 290 -0.22 -25.88 8.12
C LEU A 290 -1.42 -25.24 7.41
N GLY A 291 -1.54 -25.38 6.08
CA GLY A 291 -2.60 -24.74 5.30
C GLY A 291 -2.38 -23.24 5.07
N ILE A 292 -1.14 -22.75 5.20
CA ILE A 292 -0.79 -21.36 4.93
C ILE A 292 -0.53 -21.20 3.43
N ASP A 293 -1.13 -20.20 2.81
CA ASP A 293 -1.13 -20.03 1.35
C ASP A 293 0.11 -19.30 0.79
N SER A 294 0.99 -18.75 1.65
CA SER A 294 2.09 -17.90 1.20
C SER A 294 3.35 -17.98 2.05
N ILE A 295 4.49 -18.11 1.37
CA ILE A 295 5.82 -17.87 1.93
C ILE A 295 6.56 -16.78 1.12
N GLY A 296 7.17 -15.84 1.84
CA GLY A 296 8.13 -14.89 1.28
C GLY A 296 9.55 -15.36 1.58
N VAL A 297 10.35 -15.58 0.55
CA VAL A 297 11.75 -15.98 0.71
C VAL A 297 12.61 -14.95 0.00
N SER A 298 13.63 -14.41 0.68
CA SER A 298 14.52 -13.41 0.10
C SER A 298 15.93 -13.51 0.71
N PRO A 299 17.00 -13.34 -0.08
CA PRO A 299 18.34 -13.29 0.45
C PRO A 299 18.56 -12.03 1.29
N VAL A 300 19.56 -12.07 2.19
CA VAL A 300 20.04 -10.87 2.88
C VAL A 300 20.51 -9.83 1.86
N ILE A 301 20.09 -8.58 2.07
CA ILE A 301 20.57 -7.42 1.32
C ILE A 301 21.63 -6.71 2.20
N PRO A 302 22.77 -6.26 1.62
CA PRO A 302 23.85 -5.60 2.37
C PRO A 302 23.48 -4.16 2.75
N MET A 303 22.56 -4.01 3.70
CA MET A 303 22.07 -2.72 4.22
C MET A 303 21.93 -2.78 5.75
N GLY A 304 21.96 -1.62 6.41
CA GLY A 304 21.86 -1.52 7.86
C GLY A 304 22.89 -2.40 8.56
N ARG A 305 22.45 -3.22 9.53
CA ARG A 305 23.34 -4.12 10.28
C ARG A 305 23.97 -5.23 9.43
N ALA A 306 23.39 -5.53 8.27
CA ALA A 306 23.96 -6.54 7.39
C ALA A 306 25.22 -6.04 6.69
N LEU A 307 25.45 -4.73 6.60
CA LEU A 307 26.58 -4.15 5.85
C LEU A 307 27.91 -4.65 6.41
N GLY A 308 28.76 -5.20 5.53
CA GLY A 308 30.07 -5.75 5.91
C GLY A 308 30.03 -7.12 6.62
N CYS A 309 28.86 -7.70 6.84
CA CYS A 309 28.71 -9.03 7.45
C CYS A 309 28.74 -10.13 6.38
N SER A 310 29.95 -10.49 5.92
CA SER A 310 30.12 -11.50 4.87
C SER A 310 29.54 -12.87 5.21
N ASP A 311 29.42 -13.20 6.50
CA ASP A 311 28.82 -14.46 6.99
C ASP A 311 27.30 -14.54 6.75
N LEU A 312 26.65 -13.43 6.40
CA LEU A 312 25.22 -13.39 6.08
C LEU A 312 24.94 -13.64 4.60
N TYR A 313 25.90 -13.41 3.71
CA TYR A 313 25.65 -13.35 2.28
C TYR A 313 25.77 -14.72 1.62
N LEU A 314 24.98 -14.92 0.57
CA LEU A 314 25.05 -16.11 -0.27
C LEU A 314 26.32 -16.08 -1.12
N ASN A 315 27.06 -17.18 -1.14
CA ASN A 315 28.12 -17.44 -2.11
C ASN A 315 27.52 -18.01 -3.42
N GLU A 316 28.36 -18.33 -4.41
CA GLU A 316 27.89 -18.85 -5.71
C GLU A 316 27.15 -20.19 -5.60
N GLU A 317 27.62 -21.08 -4.73
CA GLU A 317 26.97 -22.36 -4.47
C GLU A 317 25.62 -22.18 -3.78
N ASP A 318 25.54 -21.26 -2.81
CA ASP A 318 24.30 -20.92 -2.12
C ASP A 318 23.26 -20.34 -3.08
N VAL A 319 23.66 -19.46 -4.01
CA VAL A 319 22.76 -18.90 -5.02
C VAL A 319 22.16 -20.00 -5.89
N LYS A 320 22.97 -21.00 -6.26
CA LYS A 320 22.49 -22.17 -6.99
C LYS A 320 21.51 -23.00 -6.15
N THR A 321 21.88 -23.34 -4.92
CA THR A 321 21.02 -24.07 -3.97
C THR A 321 19.68 -23.35 -3.76
N TYR A 322 19.74 -22.03 -3.55
CA TYR A 322 18.57 -21.17 -3.41
C TYR A 322 17.66 -21.23 -4.63
N GLY A 323 18.22 -21.04 -5.83
CA GLY A 323 17.47 -21.12 -7.09
C GLY A 323 16.81 -22.48 -7.31
N GLU A 324 17.53 -23.57 -7.04
CA GLU A 324 17.01 -24.93 -7.13
C GLU A 324 15.87 -25.18 -6.13
N ALA A 325 16.02 -24.73 -4.88
CA ALA A 325 14.96 -24.82 -3.87
C ALA A 325 13.69 -24.08 -4.32
N LEU A 326 13.82 -22.84 -4.81
CA LEU A 326 12.67 -22.08 -5.32
C LEU A 326 11.96 -22.77 -6.49
N LEU A 327 12.70 -23.38 -7.42
CA LEU A 327 12.13 -24.12 -8.54
C LEU A 327 11.36 -25.35 -8.07
N LYS A 328 11.92 -26.11 -7.12
CA LYS A 328 11.25 -27.28 -6.53
C LYS A 328 9.97 -26.89 -5.80
N ILE A 329 10.03 -25.86 -4.95
CA ILE A 329 8.87 -25.37 -4.21
C ILE A 329 7.77 -24.92 -5.17
N ASN A 330 8.09 -24.11 -6.18
CA ASN A 330 7.09 -23.64 -7.14
C ASN A 330 6.50 -24.78 -8.00
N LYS A 331 7.27 -25.84 -8.27
CA LYS A 331 6.77 -27.03 -8.95
C LYS A 331 5.82 -27.85 -8.07
N LYS A 332 6.13 -28.00 -6.78
CA LYS A 332 5.34 -28.78 -5.81
C LYS A 332 4.10 -28.01 -5.34
N TYR A 333 4.23 -26.70 -5.16
CA TYR A 333 3.22 -25.79 -4.63
C TYR A 333 3.10 -24.55 -5.53
N PRO A 334 2.34 -24.62 -6.62
CA PRO A 334 2.17 -23.50 -7.54
C PRO A 334 1.60 -22.26 -6.82
N LYS A 335 2.19 -21.08 -7.09
CA LYS A 335 1.80 -19.77 -6.51
C LYS A 335 2.05 -19.60 -5.00
N PHE A 336 2.71 -20.56 -4.35
CA PHE A 336 2.97 -20.52 -2.91
C PHE A 336 4.11 -19.57 -2.52
N VAL A 337 5.20 -19.57 -3.30
CA VAL A 337 6.28 -18.61 -3.08
C VAL A 337 5.91 -17.28 -3.73
N SER A 338 5.88 -16.23 -2.94
CA SER A 338 5.85 -14.87 -3.47
C SER A 338 7.23 -14.53 -4.04
N LEU A 339 7.46 -14.89 -5.31
CA LEU A 339 8.66 -14.47 -6.05
C LEU A 339 8.57 -12.96 -6.28
N TYR A 340 9.16 -12.18 -5.38
CA TYR A 340 9.22 -10.71 -5.49
C TYR A 340 9.96 -10.23 -6.75
N GLU A 341 10.84 -11.07 -7.32
CA GLU A 341 11.67 -10.71 -8.49
C GLU A 341 11.02 -11.13 -9.83
N GLY A 342 10.33 -12.27 -9.90
CA GLY A 342 9.75 -12.78 -11.14
C GLY A 342 8.47 -12.06 -11.58
N ALA A 343 7.67 -11.58 -10.63
CA ALA A 343 6.43 -10.84 -10.91
C ALA A 343 6.68 -9.35 -11.29
N ARG A 344 7.93 -8.87 -11.18
CA ARG A 344 8.31 -7.48 -11.48
C ARG A 344 8.78 -7.24 -12.91
N ALA A 345 8.92 -8.28 -13.73
CA ALA A 345 9.36 -8.11 -15.13
C ALA A 345 8.45 -7.14 -15.93
N GLU A 346 7.17 -7.02 -15.54
CA GLU A 346 6.22 -6.05 -16.13
C GLU A 346 5.94 -4.81 -15.25
N ILE A 347 6.45 -4.77 -14.02
CA ILE A 347 6.20 -3.69 -13.07
C ILE A 347 7.26 -2.60 -13.26
N ARG A 348 6.86 -1.48 -13.90
CA ARG A 348 7.74 -0.33 -14.16
C ARG A 348 8.26 0.35 -12.88
N ASN A 349 7.46 0.35 -11.82
CA ASN A 349 7.73 1.03 -10.54
C ASN A 349 7.22 0.19 -9.35
N CYS A 350 8.00 0.05 -8.28
CA CYS A 350 7.66 -0.72 -7.08
C CYS A 350 6.58 -0.08 -6.18
N GLY A 351 6.00 1.06 -6.55
CA GLY A 351 4.95 1.77 -5.80
C GLY A 351 5.49 2.76 -4.77
N ALA A 352 6.81 2.88 -4.64
CA ALA A 352 7.46 3.77 -3.68
C ALA A 352 6.92 5.21 -3.80
N ILE A 353 6.52 5.79 -2.66
CA ILE A 353 5.86 7.11 -2.47
C ILE A 353 4.59 7.37 -3.31
N THR A 354 4.20 6.44 -4.18
CA THR A 354 3.11 6.58 -5.13
C THR A 354 1.92 5.75 -4.66
N SER A 355 1.83 4.49 -5.06
CA SER A 355 0.78 3.58 -4.58
C SER A 355 1.01 3.06 -3.16
N HIS A 356 2.25 3.16 -2.65
CA HIS A 356 2.67 2.72 -1.33
C HIS A 356 3.51 3.78 -0.63
N ILE A 357 3.05 4.21 0.56
CA ILE A 357 3.76 5.11 1.44
C ILE A 357 4.29 4.37 2.67
N VAL A 358 5.41 4.84 3.22
CA VAL A 358 5.89 4.39 4.53
C VAL A 358 6.11 5.59 5.46
N ILE A 359 5.66 5.45 6.70
CA ILE A 359 5.71 6.51 7.71
C ILE A 359 6.55 6.01 8.88
N ALA A 360 7.65 6.70 9.15
CA ALA A 360 8.59 6.40 10.22
C ALA A 360 8.03 6.81 11.60
N PRO A 361 8.58 6.32 12.73
CA PRO A 361 8.04 6.59 14.07
C PRO A 361 8.01 8.07 14.50
N ASP A 362 8.77 8.94 13.83
CA ASP A 362 8.79 10.40 14.01
C ASP A 362 7.89 11.17 13.04
N GLY A 363 7.11 10.46 12.23
CA GLY A 363 6.17 11.04 11.27
C GLY A 363 6.76 11.30 9.89
N GLU A 364 8.06 11.10 9.70
CA GLU A 364 8.70 11.29 8.40
C GLU A 364 8.19 10.29 7.36
N ILE A 365 7.86 10.80 6.18
CA ILE A 365 7.45 9.97 5.04
C ILE A 365 8.70 9.52 4.29
N LYS A 366 8.90 8.21 4.23
CA LYS A 366 10.04 7.58 3.59
C LYS A 366 9.64 6.74 2.37
N MET A 367 10.59 6.58 1.46
CA MET A 367 10.36 5.90 0.17
C MET A 367 9.91 4.44 0.29
N CYS A 368 10.48 3.67 1.23
CA CYS A 368 10.06 2.32 1.56
C CYS A 368 10.55 1.93 2.95
N THR A 369 10.21 0.74 3.43
CA THR A 369 10.63 0.26 4.75
C THR A 369 12.15 0.17 4.89
N MET A 370 12.87 -0.20 3.81
CA MET A 370 14.34 -0.26 3.79
C MET A 370 15.03 1.10 3.80
N HIS A 371 14.31 2.19 3.57
CA HIS A 371 14.88 3.54 3.51
C HIS A 371 15.26 4.01 4.92
N SER A 372 16.55 4.14 5.20
CA SER A 372 17.03 4.91 6.36
C SER A 372 17.22 6.36 5.95
N LEU A 373 16.75 7.29 6.78
CA LEU A 373 16.97 8.73 6.57
C LEU A 373 18.44 9.14 6.73
N ASP A 374 19.26 8.27 7.35
CA ASP A 374 20.71 8.45 7.41
C ASP A 374 21.39 8.13 6.07
N ASP A 375 20.83 7.17 5.31
CA ASP A 375 21.38 6.74 4.01
C ASP A 375 20.97 7.69 2.89
N LEU A 376 19.78 8.27 2.98
CA LEU A 376 19.21 9.13 1.95
C LEU A 376 18.27 10.16 2.59
N LYS A 377 18.65 11.44 2.58
CA LYS A 377 17.82 12.54 3.12
C LYS A 377 16.75 12.94 2.10
N ASN A 378 15.76 12.06 1.89
CA ASN A 378 14.72 12.25 0.89
C ASN A 378 13.33 11.98 1.48
N SER A 379 13.01 12.69 2.56
CA SER A 379 11.65 12.77 3.06
C SER A 379 10.81 13.67 2.15
N ILE A 380 9.56 13.28 1.90
CA ILE A 380 8.62 14.12 1.16
C ILE A 380 7.75 14.98 2.09
N GLY A 381 7.81 14.78 3.41
CA GLY A 381 7.09 15.54 4.43
C GLY A 381 6.92 14.77 5.74
N ASN A 382 6.40 15.45 6.77
CA ASN A 382 6.16 14.88 8.10
C ASN A 382 4.67 14.96 8.47
N VAL A 383 4.04 13.80 8.73
CA VAL A 383 2.60 13.69 9.01
C VAL A 383 2.18 14.23 10.38
N PHE A 384 3.14 14.53 11.27
CA PHE A 384 2.87 15.18 12.56
C PHE A 384 2.95 16.71 12.47
N GLU A 385 3.49 17.24 11.38
CA GLU A 385 3.59 18.68 11.13
C GLU A 385 2.51 19.15 10.15
N GLN A 386 2.14 18.31 9.19
CA GLN A 386 1.19 18.63 8.14
C GLN A 386 0.31 17.42 7.80
N ASN A 387 -0.96 17.66 7.44
CA ASN A 387 -1.85 16.60 6.99
C ASN A 387 -1.30 15.92 5.72
N ILE A 388 -1.39 14.60 5.65
CA ILE A 388 -0.89 13.81 4.52
C ILE A 388 -1.45 14.25 3.16
N LYS A 389 -2.71 14.71 3.12
CA LYS A 389 -3.33 15.20 1.91
C LYS A 389 -2.57 16.40 1.34
N ASP A 390 -2.27 17.37 2.20
CA ASP A 390 -1.61 18.61 1.81
C ASP A 390 -0.16 18.33 1.36
N ILE A 391 0.55 17.44 2.07
CA ILE A 391 1.89 16.98 1.67
C ILE A 391 1.84 16.41 0.24
N TYR A 392 0.89 15.52 -0.05
CA TYR A 392 0.78 14.92 -1.38
C TYR A 392 0.44 15.95 -2.46
N ASP A 393 -0.51 16.85 -2.18
CA ASP A 393 -0.94 17.88 -3.11
C ASP A 393 0.22 18.84 -3.46
N GLU A 394 0.97 19.29 -2.45
CA GLU A 394 2.14 20.14 -2.65
C GLU A 394 3.27 19.43 -3.41
N LYS A 395 3.47 18.13 -3.14
CA LYS A 395 4.52 17.32 -3.77
C LYS A 395 4.06 16.63 -5.05
N PHE A 396 2.93 17.03 -5.63
CA PHE A 396 2.32 16.35 -6.78
C PHE A 396 3.30 16.09 -7.93
N LYS A 397 4.03 17.14 -8.36
CA LYS A 397 4.98 17.02 -9.48
C LYS A 397 6.10 16.03 -9.19
N TYR A 398 6.60 16.02 -7.95
CA TYR A 398 7.67 15.12 -7.51
C TYR A 398 7.18 13.66 -7.49
N ILE A 399 6.03 13.40 -6.88
CA ILE A 399 5.42 12.06 -6.78
C ILE A 399 5.07 11.53 -8.17
N ASN A 400 4.53 12.38 -9.05
CA ASN A 400 4.22 12.01 -10.43
C ASN A 400 5.49 11.71 -11.25
N ALA A 401 6.61 12.41 -11.00
CA ALA A 401 7.89 12.07 -11.63
C ALA A 401 8.37 10.68 -11.17
N PHE A 402 8.24 10.35 -9.89
CA PHE A 402 8.53 9.02 -9.37
C PHE A 402 7.69 7.95 -10.05
N PHE A 403 6.38 8.18 -10.17
CA PHE A 403 5.46 7.23 -10.80
C PHE A 403 5.93 6.81 -12.21
N ASN A 404 6.42 7.77 -13.00
CA ASN A 404 6.87 7.54 -14.37
C ASN A 404 8.31 7.04 -14.49
N LEU A 405 9.08 7.03 -13.39
CA LEU A 405 10.45 6.55 -13.39
C LEU A 405 10.48 5.02 -13.46
N GLN A 406 11.37 4.49 -14.30
CA GLN A 406 11.62 3.06 -14.40
C GLN A 406 12.84 2.65 -13.56
N ALA A 407 12.69 1.61 -12.75
CA ALA A 407 13.80 1.07 -11.97
C ALA A 407 14.88 0.45 -12.90
N PRO A 408 16.17 0.55 -12.53
CA PRO A 408 17.23 0.03 -13.39
C PRO A 408 17.13 -1.49 -13.51
N GLN A 409 17.39 -1.98 -14.72
CA GLN A 409 17.40 -3.41 -15.04
C GLN A 409 18.83 -3.87 -15.25
N MET A 410 19.16 -5.10 -14.83
CA MET A 410 20.54 -5.57 -14.84
C MET A 410 21.10 -5.79 -16.26
N ASP A 411 20.22 -5.95 -17.23
CA ASP A 411 20.46 -6.18 -18.65
C ASP A 411 20.32 -4.90 -19.50
N SER A 412 19.99 -3.75 -18.90
CA SER A 412 19.89 -2.48 -19.64
C SER A 412 21.27 -2.00 -20.12
N GLU A 413 21.30 -1.22 -21.20
CA GLU A 413 22.54 -0.67 -21.75
C GLU A 413 23.34 0.17 -20.74
N GLU A 414 22.65 0.84 -19.82
CA GLU A 414 23.26 1.65 -18.76
C GLU A 414 23.90 0.80 -17.65
N CYS A 415 23.37 -0.40 -17.41
CA CYS A 415 23.68 -1.19 -16.23
C CYS A 415 24.41 -2.51 -16.53
N LYS A 416 24.38 -3.03 -17.76
CA LYS A 416 24.93 -4.37 -18.10
C LYS A 416 26.42 -4.54 -17.76
N GLU A 417 27.21 -3.48 -17.90
CA GLU A 417 28.65 -3.46 -17.54
C GLU A 417 28.92 -2.87 -16.15
N CYS A 418 27.89 -2.53 -15.38
CA CYS A 418 28.07 -1.96 -14.04
C CYS A 418 28.30 -3.07 -13.00
N GLU A 419 29.38 -2.96 -12.22
CA GLU A 419 29.69 -3.89 -11.12
C GLU A 419 28.57 -3.95 -10.06
N ASN A 420 27.79 -2.87 -9.91
CA ASN A 420 26.70 -2.77 -8.93
C ASN A 420 25.35 -3.28 -9.45
N LYS A 421 25.25 -3.79 -10.69
CA LYS A 421 23.97 -4.13 -11.33
C LYS A 421 23.10 -5.09 -10.51
N ARG A 422 23.70 -6.07 -9.82
CA ARG A 422 22.98 -7.02 -8.96
C ARG A 422 22.39 -6.35 -7.71
N PHE A 423 23.09 -5.39 -7.13
CA PHE A 423 22.60 -4.62 -5.99
C PHE A 423 21.47 -3.66 -6.40
N CYS A 424 21.59 -3.01 -7.55
CA CYS A 424 20.64 -1.98 -7.99
C CYS A 424 19.36 -2.55 -8.65
N SER A 425 19.45 -3.73 -9.28
CA SER A 425 18.40 -4.26 -10.15
C SER A 425 17.00 -4.22 -9.50
N THR A 426 16.03 -3.65 -10.23
CA THR A 426 14.61 -3.52 -9.85
C THR A 426 14.32 -2.74 -8.56
N CYS A 427 15.26 -1.95 -8.04
CA CYS A 427 15.12 -1.26 -6.76
C CYS A 427 15.61 0.19 -6.78
N PHE A 428 14.69 1.15 -6.68
CA PHE A 428 15.03 2.59 -6.61
C PHE A 428 15.95 2.94 -5.45
N LEU A 429 15.64 2.48 -4.23
CA LEU A 429 16.43 2.81 -3.04
C LEU A 429 17.89 2.42 -3.19
N ARG A 430 18.16 1.15 -3.48
CA ARG A 430 19.52 0.64 -3.67
C ARG A 430 20.24 1.38 -4.80
N SER A 431 19.50 1.70 -5.86
CA SER A 431 20.03 2.46 -7.00
C SER A 431 20.39 3.89 -6.65
N PHE A 432 19.56 4.59 -5.87
CA PHE A 432 19.84 5.96 -5.43
C PHE A 432 21.00 6.02 -4.44
N ILE A 433 21.03 5.12 -3.44
CA ILE A 433 22.16 5.00 -2.51
C ILE A 433 23.45 4.80 -3.31
N LYS A 434 23.46 3.84 -4.24
CA LYS A 434 24.67 3.57 -5.04
C LYS A 434 25.01 4.71 -5.98
N ALA A 435 24.02 5.39 -6.56
CA ALA A 435 24.23 6.54 -7.43
C ALA A 435 24.88 7.71 -6.67
N GLN A 436 24.50 7.95 -5.42
CA GLN A 436 25.17 8.95 -4.57
C GLN A 436 26.63 8.59 -4.30
N GLU A 437 26.93 7.30 -4.08
CA GLU A 437 28.31 6.85 -3.85
C GLU A 437 29.21 6.98 -5.09
N ILE A 438 28.69 6.63 -6.29
CA ILE A 438 29.51 6.58 -7.52
C ILE A 438 29.37 7.83 -8.42
N GLY A 439 28.45 8.73 -8.08
CA GLY A 439 28.17 9.99 -8.78
C GLY A 439 27.84 9.79 -10.26
N ASP A 440 28.44 10.63 -11.11
CA ASP A 440 28.24 10.65 -12.58
C ASP A 440 28.57 9.34 -13.30
N LYS A 441 29.23 8.39 -12.62
CA LYS A 441 29.46 7.04 -13.17
C LYS A 441 28.17 6.23 -13.27
N CYS A 442 27.11 6.60 -12.53
CA CYS A 442 25.80 5.96 -12.65
C CYS A 442 25.05 6.45 -13.90
N LYS A 443 25.22 5.74 -15.02
CA LYS A 443 24.55 6.07 -16.30
C LYS A 443 23.02 6.09 -16.18
N TRP A 444 22.43 5.17 -15.43
CA TRP A 444 20.97 5.15 -15.21
C TRP A 444 20.50 6.41 -14.49
N PHE A 445 21.15 6.78 -13.39
CA PHE A 445 20.79 7.97 -12.62
C PHE A 445 20.94 9.24 -13.48
N LYS A 446 22.03 9.34 -14.24
CA LYS A 446 22.29 10.46 -15.13
C LYS A 446 21.22 10.61 -16.23
N ASN A 447 20.89 9.52 -16.92
CA ASN A 447 20.11 9.55 -18.15
C ASN A 447 18.59 9.45 -17.93
N HIS A 448 18.15 8.76 -16.87
CA HIS A 448 16.74 8.39 -16.70
C HIS A 448 16.06 9.07 -15.50
N VAL A 449 16.83 9.51 -14.49
CA VAL A 449 16.23 10.16 -13.31
C VAL A 449 16.00 11.64 -13.60
N PRO A 450 14.77 12.16 -13.50
CA PRO A 450 14.49 13.59 -13.69
C PRO A 450 15.15 14.48 -12.62
N GLU A 451 15.51 15.71 -12.99
CA GLU A 451 16.14 16.67 -12.06
C GLU A 451 15.30 16.93 -10.79
N ILE A 452 13.97 17.00 -10.91
CA ILE A 452 13.07 17.15 -9.76
C ILE A 452 13.23 16.02 -8.71
N ILE A 453 13.68 14.84 -9.13
CA ILE A 453 14.01 13.72 -8.23
C ILE A 453 15.46 13.84 -7.75
N LYS A 454 16.39 14.20 -8.63
CA LYS A 454 17.82 14.31 -8.28
C LYS A 454 18.08 15.38 -7.24
N GLU A 455 17.47 16.55 -7.37
CA GLU A 455 17.72 17.70 -6.50
C GLU A 455 17.57 17.35 -5.00
N PRO A 456 16.41 16.85 -4.53
CA PRO A 456 16.26 16.45 -3.11
C PRO A 456 17.21 15.33 -2.67
N LEU A 457 17.52 14.40 -3.58
CA LEU A 457 18.46 13.31 -3.30
C LEU A 457 19.91 13.80 -3.12
N MET A 458 20.27 14.98 -3.65
CA MET A 458 21.63 15.52 -3.56
C MET A 458 21.80 16.55 -2.41
N VAL A 459 20.70 16.95 -1.75
CA VAL A 459 20.74 17.85 -0.57
C VAL A 459 21.28 17.10 0.65
N GLY A 460 22.60 17.08 0.74
CA GLY A 460 23.36 16.38 1.78
C GLY A 460 24.86 16.27 1.47
N GLN A 461 25.29 16.71 0.28
CA GLN A 461 26.70 16.69 -0.16
C GLN A 461 27.50 17.96 0.18
N ASN A 462 27.02 18.83 1.08
CA ASN A 462 27.77 19.99 1.59
C ASN A 462 28.26 19.80 3.01
#